data_AF-A0A511UIG8-F1
#
_entry.id   AF-A0A511UIG8-F1
#
_cell.length_a   1.000
_cell.length_b   1.000
_cell.length_c   1.000
_cell.angle_alpha   90.00
_cell.angle_beta   90.00
_cell.angle_gamma   90.00
#
_symmetry.space_group_name_H-M   'P 1'
#
loop_
_entity.id
_entity.type
_entity.pdbx_description
1 polymer ?
#
loop_
_entity_poly.entity_id
_entity_poly.type
_entity_poly.pdbx_seq_one_letter_code
_entity_poly.pdbx_strand_id
1 'polypeptide(L)' 'MTIENVERVDESTIIVANDNNYPFSIGRQQGRADDNELILLNVEDFLNTE' A
#
# COMPACT_ATOMS: atom_id res chain seq x y z
N MET A 1 -1.84 -5.03 -9.82
CA MET A 1 -1.82 -4.20 -8.61
C MET A 1 -2.24 -5.05 -7.43
N THR A 2 -1.28 -5.40 -6.58
CA THR A 2 -1.42 -6.27 -5.40
C THR A 2 -0.92 -5.51 -4.18
N ILE A 3 -1.57 -5.66 -3.04
CA ILE A 3 -1.06 -5.12 -1.77
C ILE A 3 -0.14 -6.17 -1.14
N GLU A 4 1.12 -5.81 -0.90
CA GLU A 4 2.11 -6.71 -0.33
C GLU A 4 2.29 -6.51 1.18
N ASN A 5 2.08 -5.28 1.67
CA ASN A 5 2.10 -4.99 3.10
C ASN A 5 1.18 -3.84 3.47
N VAL A 6 0.71 -3.84 4.72
CA VAL A 6 0.00 -2.74 5.35
C VAL A 6 0.56 -2.56 6.75
N GLU A 7 0.97 -1.34 7.07
CA GLU A 7 1.50 -1.02 8.40
C GLU A 7 0.88 0.26 8.95
N ARG A 8 0.73 0.33 10.28
CA ARG A 8 0.21 1.51 10.96
C ARG A 8 1.35 2.49 11.22
N VAL A 9 1.17 3.74 10.80
CA VAL A 9 2.16 4.81 11.01
C VAL A 9 1.84 5.58 12.28
N ASP A 10 0.56 5.89 12.49
CA ASP A 10 0.05 6.57 13.69
C ASP A 10 -1.41 6.18 13.96
N GLU A 11 -2.08 6.93 14.84
CA GLU A 11 -3.42 6.57 15.30
C GLU A 11 -4.46 6.46 14.20
N SER A 12 -4.38 7.32 13.18
CA SER A 12 -5.34 7.41 12.08
C SER A 12 -4.74 7.09 10.72
N THR A 13 -3.44 6.82 10.63
CA THR A 13 -2.75 6.68 9.35
C THR A 13 -2.13 5.31 9.17
N ILE A 14 -2.32 4.74 7.98
CA ILE A 14 -1.63 3.53 7.52
C ILE A 14 -0.78 3.84 6.29
N ILE A 15 0.25 3.04 6.10
CA ILE A 15 0.98 2.92 4.84
C ILE A 15 0.55 1.63 4.15
N VAL A 16 0.27 1.73 2.86
CA VAL A 16 -0.02 0.60 1.98
C VAL A 16 1.16 0.46 1.03
N ALA A 17 1.87 -0.66 1.13
CA ALA A 17 2.92 -1.03 0.20
C ALA A 17 2.30 -1.80 -0.97
N ASN A 18 2.11 -1.08 -2.08
CA ASN A 18 1.70 -1.64 -3.38
C ASN A 18 2.95 -1.86 -4.24
N ASP A 19 3.96 -2.47 -3.65
CA ASP A 19 5.04 -3.03 -4.44
C ASP A 19 4.44 -4.19 -5.23
N ASN A 20 4.65 -4.25 -6.55
CA ASN A 20 4.10 -5.27 -7.43
C ASN A 20 5.18 -6.31 -7.77
N ASN A 21 6.01 -6.64 -6.78
CA ASN A 21 7.21 -7.48 -6.94
C ASN A 21 6.92 -8.98 -6.81
N TYR A 22 5.72 -9.37 -6.37
CA TYR A 22 5.28 -10.76 -6.37
C TYR A 22 5.24 -11.36 -7.80
N PRO A 23 5.72 -12.60 -7.99
CA PRO A 23 5.57 -13.29 -9.26
C PRO A 23 4.10 -13.32 -9.70
N PHE A 24 3.86 -13.04 -10.99
CA PHE A 24 2.54 -12.97 -11.64
C PHE A 24 1.70 -11.70 -11.38
N SER A 25 2.21 -10.72 -10.62
CA SER A 25 1.53 -9.42 -10.52
C SER A 25 1.47 -8.72 -11.88
N ILE A 26 0.25 -8.49 -12.37
CA ILE A 26 -0.01 -7.78 -13.62
C ILE A 26 0.33 -6.30 -13.42
N GLY A 27 1.17 -5.75 -14.31
CA GLY A 27 1.55 -4.34 -14.32
C GLY A 27 3.04 -4.06 -14.06
N ARG A 28 3.84 -5.06 -13.66
CA ARG A 28 5.27 -4.88 -13.38
C ARG A 28 6.09 -4.60 -14.64
N GLN A 29 6.84 -3.49 -14.64
CA GLN A 29 7.94 -3.26 -15.58
C GLN A 29 9.26 -3.57 -14.88
N GLN A 30 10.02 -4.55 -15.40
CA GLN A 30 11.27 -4.96 -14.76
C GLN A 30 12.28 -3.80 -14.73
N GLY A 31 12.86 -3.54 -13.57
CA GLY A 31 13.85 -2.47 -13.38
C GLY A 31 13.28 -1.06 -13.25
N ARG A 32 11.94 -0.92 -13.15
CA ARG A 32 11.26 0.34 -12.85
C ARG A 32 10.39 0.17 -11.60
N ALA A 33 10.62 1.01 -10.60
CA ALA A 33 9.75 1.14 -9.44
C ALA A 33 8.35 1.61 -9.85
N ASP A 34 7.31 1.14 -9.16
CA ASP A 34 5.96 1.63 -9.42
C ASP A 34 5.83 3.08 -8.95
N ASP A 35 5.06 3.89 -9.67
CA ASP A 35 4.92 5.32 -9.34
C ASP A 35 4.16 5.51 -8.00
N ASN A 36 3.48 4.46 -7.51
CA ASN A 36 2.67 4.43 -6.28
C ASN A 36 3.04 3.29 -5.31
N GLU A 37 4.32 2.95 -5.21
CA GLU A 37 4.84 1.86 -4.37
C GLU A 37 4.52 2.03 -2.87
N LEU A 38 4.49 3.27 -2.39
CA LEU A 38 4.14 3.63 -1.02
C LEU A 38 3.00 4.65 -1.01
N ILE A 39 1.87 4.27 -0.42
CA ILE A 39 0.67 5.10 -0.34
C ILE A 39 0.35 5.36 1.14
N LEU A 40 0.25 6.64 1.52
CA LEU A 40 -0.16 7.04 2.87
C LEU A 40 -1.66 7.35 2.87
N LEU A 41 -2.41 6.69 3.74
CA LEU A 41 -3.86 6.85 3.85
C LEU A 41 -4.24 7.24 5.27
N ASN A 42 -4.99 8.34 5.41
CA ASN A 42 -5.75 8.60 6.62
C ASN A 42 -7.02 7.73 6.55
N VAL A 43 -7.21 6.91 7.58
CA VAL A 43 -8.26 5.89 7.70
C VAL A 43 -8.97 6.01 9.06
N GLU A 44 -9.02 7.22 9.63
CA GLU A 44 -9.63 7.49 10.94
C GLU A 44 -11.04 6.92 11.06
N ASP A 45 -11.90 7.26 10.09
CA ASP A 45 -13.29 6.80 10.03
C ASP A 45 -13.42 5.27 9.93
N PHE A 46 -12.43 4.59 9.38
CA PHE A 46 -12.43 3.13 9.26
C PHE A 46 -11.97 2.44 10.55
N LEU A 47 -11.00 3.02 11.27
CA LEU A 47 -10.46 2.46 12.51
C LEU A 47 -11.32 2.80 13.73
N ASN A 48 -12.02 3.93 13.68
CA ASN A 48 -12.90 4.40 14.74
C ASN A 48 -14.36 4.12 14.38
N THR A 49 -14.85 2.94 14.75
CA THR A 49 -16.28 2.62 14.67
C THR A 49 -16.94 2.92 16.01
N GLU A 50 -17.59 4.08 16.14
CA GLU A 50 -18.61 4.30 17.18
C GLU A 50 -19.94 3.62 16.81
#